data_AF-A0A6B3F265-F1
#
_entry.id   AF-A0A6B3F265-F1
#
_cell.length_a   1.000
_cell.length_b   1.000
_cell.length_c   1.000
_cell.angle_alpha   90.00
_cell.angle_beta   90.00
_cell.angle_gamma   90.00
#
_symmetry.space_group_name_H-M   'P 1'
#
loop_
_entity.id
_entity.type
_entity.pdbx_description
1 polymer ?
#
loop_
_entity_poly.entity_id
_entity_poly.type
_entity_poly.pdbx_seq_one_letter_code
_entity_poly.pdbx_strand_id
1 'polypeptide(L)'
;KAMGAGTARFTPAMLHGALTMLVTGAVLVGLNQAQDYSLNNTKIGIKLAFLIVILALVYVKRDDERVPKPLFGVVGALTLANIFIAVTWH
;
A
#
# COMPACT_ATOMS: atom_id res chain seq x y z
N LYS A 1 19.28 -16.91 1.96
CA LYS A 1 18.44 -15.78 2.43
C LYS A 1 18.56 -14.64 1.41
N ALA A 2 17.56 -14.42 0.55
CA ALA A 2 17.64 -13.45 -0.56
C ALA A 2 18.03 -12.03 -0.09
N MET A 3 17.61 -11.63 1.11
CA MET A 3 17.99 -10.36 1.74
C MET A 3 19.48 -10.21 2.08
N GLY A 4 20.32 -11.25 1.93
CA GLY A 4 21.78 -11.15 2.06
C GLY A 4 22.48 -10.71 0.77
N ALA A 5 21.89 -10.95 -0.40
CA ALA A 5 22.57 -10.88 -1.71
C ALA A 5 22.34 -9.58 -2.50
N GLY A 6 21.87 -8.50 -1.86
CA GLY A 6 21.59 -7.23 -2.57
C GLY A 6 20.26 -7.19 -3.33
N THR A 7 19.54 -8.32 -3.39
CA THR A 7 18.27 -8.47 -4.12
C THR A 7 17.13 -8.89 -3.18
N ALA A 8 15.90 -8.64 -3.61
CA ALA A 8 14.68 -9.11 -2.96
C ALA A 8 13.73 -9.70 -4.02
N ARG A 9 12.57 -10.21 -3.62
CA ARG A 9 11.52 -10.66 -4.54
C ARG A 9 10.18 -10.22 -4.01
N PHE A 10 9.35 -9.62 -4.85
CA PHE A 10 7.96 -9.39 -4.50
C PHE A 10 7.20 -10.72 -4.58
N THR A 11 6.48 -11.04 -3.52
CA THR A 11 5.71 -12.29 -3.45
C THR A 11 4.25 -12.02 -3.81
N PRO A 12 3.52 -13.04 -4.31
CA PRO A 12 2.09 -12.90 -4.59
C PRO A 12 1.29 -12.40 -3.38
N ALA A 13 1.72 -12.73 -2.15
CA ALA A 13 1.08 -12.26 -0.92
C ALA A 13 1.09 -10.74 -0.76
N MET A 14 2.10 -10.03 -1.28
CA MET A 14 2.16 -8.57 -1.21
C MET A 14 1.07 -7.92 -2.07
N LEU A 15 0.81 -8.49 -3.25
CA LEU A 15 -0.23 -8.01 -4.15
C LEU A 15 -1.63 -8.24 -3.54
N HIS A 16 -1.85 -9.43 -2.96
CA HIS A 16 -3.07 -9.73 -2.23
C HIS A 16 -3.26 -8.80 -1.03
N GLY A 17 -2.22 -8.58 -0.22
CA GLY A 17 -2.29 -7.65 0.91
C GLY A 17 -2.65 -6.24 0.48
N ALA A 18 -2.06 -5.74 -0.61
CA ALA A 18 -2.40 -4.43 -1.16
C ALA A 18 -3.84 -4.35 -1.68
N LEU A 19 -4.34 -5.40 -2.34
CA LEU A 19 -5.74 -5.48 -2.78
C LEU A 19 -6.71 -5.56 -1.59
N THR A 20 -6.41 -6.35 -0.57
CA THR A 20 -7.21 -6.41 0.65
C THR A 20 -7.27 -5.05 1.33
N MET A 21 -6.14 -4.34 1.43
CA MET A 21 -6.11 -2.97 1.96
C MET A 21 -7.00 -2.01 1.15
N LEU A 22 -6.99 -2.11 -0.19
CA LEU A 22 -7.86 -1.31 -1.05
C LEU A 22 -9.34 -1.61 -0.79
N VAL A 23 -9.71 -2.88 -0.81
CA VAL A 23 -11.10 -3.33 -0.62
C VAL A 23 -11.60 -2.93 0.76
N THR A 24 -10.85 -3.23 1.83
CA THR A 24 -11.21 -2.84 3.19
C THR A 24 -11.32 -1.32 3.31
N GLY A 25 -10.39 -0.55 2.74
CA GLY A 25 -10.45 0.91 2.75
C GLY A 25 -11.71 1.44 2.06
N ALA A 26 -12.03 0.93 0.87
CA ALA A 26 -13.22 1.33 0.12
C ALA A 26 -14.52 0.98 0.88
N VAL A 27 -14.59 -0.22 1.47
CA VAL A 27 -15.72 -0.64 2.30
C VAL A 27 -15.89 0.29 3.50
N LEU A 28 -14.82 0.60 4.22
CA LEU A 28 -14.89 1.52 5.37
C LEU A 28 -15.37 2.92 4.96
N VAL A 29 -14.87 3.46 3.85
CA VAL A 29 -15.34 4.75 3.31
C VAL A 29 -16.83 4.68 2.96
N GLY A 30 -17.27 3.62 2.28
CA GLY A 30 -18.67 3.44 1.89
C GLY A 30 -19.60 3.33 3.10
N LEU A 31 -19.23 2.54 4.11
CA LEU A 31 -20.01 2.40 5.34
C LEU A 31 -20.13 3.71 6.09
N ASN A 32 -19.04 4.48 6.19
CA ASN A 32 -19.09 5.78 6.87
C ASN A 32 -19.98 6.79 6.12
N GLN A 33 -19.93 6.81 4.77
CA GLN A 33 -20.83 7.65 3.98
C GLN A 33 -22.29 7.21 4.13
N ALA A 34 -22.57 5.91 4.17
CA ALA A 34 -23.93 5.40 4.39
C ALA A 34 -24.51 5.72 5.77
N GLN A 35 -23.66 6.09 6.73
CA GLN A 35 -24.05 6.53 8.08
C GLN A 35 -24.03 8.05 8.25
N ASP A 36 -23.90 8.81 7.14
CA ASP A 36 -23.82 10.28 7.12
C ASP A 36 -22.67 10.86 7.96
N TYR A 37 -21.59 10.08 8.18
CA TYR A 37 -20.40 10.59 8.86
C TYR A 37 -19.60 11.53 7.96
N SER A 38 -19.10 12.63 8.55
CA SER A 38 -18.20 13.55 7.86
C SER A 38 -16.85 12.88 7.61
N LEU A 39 -16.51 12.69 6.34
CA LEU A 39 -15.22 12.15 5.94
C LEU A 39 -14.26 13.23 5.47
N ASN A 40 -12.99 13.12 5.88
CA ASN A 40 -11.92 13.91 5.30
C ASN A 40 -11.47 13.26 3.97
N ASN A 41 -12.07 13.72 2.87
CA ASN A 41 -11.77 13.23 1.53
C ASN A 41 -10.32 13.46 1.11
N THR A 42 -9.64 14.49 1.64
CA THR A 42 -8.21 14.71 1.40
C THR A 42 -7.37 13.60 2.01
N LYS A 43 -7.65 13.21 3.27
CA LYS A 43 -6.97 12.10 3.95
C LYS A 43 -7.20 10.77 3.21
N ILE A 44 -8.41 10.54 2.71
CA ILE A 44 -8.75 9.35 1.92
C ILE A 44 -7.99 9.36 0.59
N GLY A 45 -8.04 10.47 -0.15
CA GLY A 45 -7.37 10.63 -1.45
C GLY A 45 -5.86 10.40 -1.37
N ILE A 46 -5.21 10.93 -0.32
CA ILE A 46 -3.78 10.71 -0.09
C ILE A 46 -3.49 9.23 0.14
N LYS A 47 -4.23 8.55 1.03
CA LYS A 47 -4.06 7.10 1.25
C LYS A 47 -4.23 6.28 -0.03
N LEU A 48 -5.23 6.62 -0.84
CA LEU A 48 -5.46 5.96 -2.12
C LEU A 48 -4.30 6.19 -3.09
N ALA A 49 -3.74 7.40 -3.15
CA ALA A 49 -2.58 7.69 -3.99
C ALA A 49 -1.35 6.84 -3.61
N PHE A 50 -1.01 6.75 -2.31
CA PHE A 50 0.07 5.89 -1.84
C PHE A 50 -0.19 4.42 -2.19
N LEU A 51 -1.40 3.94 -1.95
CA LEU A 51 -1.77 2.55 -2.21
C LEU A 51 -1.71 2.21 -3.70
N ILE A 52 -2.13 3.12 -4.58
CA ILE A 52 -2.02 2.95 -6.04
C ILE A 52 -0.55 2.86 -6.47
N VAL A 53 0.32 3.71 -5.93
CA VAL A 53 1.77 3.65 -6.23
C VAL A 53 2.36 2.31 -5.78
N ILE A 54 2.01 1.85 -4.57
CA ILE A 54 2.45 0.54 -4.05
C ILE A 54 1.95 -0.59 -4.97
N LEU A 55 0.67 -0.59 -5.33
CA LEU A 55 0.09 -1.60 -6.24
C LEU A 55 0.79 -1.59 -7.59
N ALA A 56 1.02 -0.43 -8.19
CA ALA A 56 1.70 -0.33 -9.48
C ALA A 56 3.13 -0.89 -9.40
N LEU A 57 3.91 -0.52 -8.39
CA LEU A 57 5.27 -1.01 -8.21
C LEU A 57 5.31 -2.52 -8.01
N VAL A 58 4.45 -3.06 -7.13
CA VAL A 58 4.39 -4.50 -6.87
C VAL A 58 3.89 -5.26 -8.10
N TYR A 59 2.86 -4.76 -8.78
CA TYR A 59 2.27 -5.39 -9.95
C TYR A 59 3.25 -5.45 -11.13
N VAL A 60 3.90 -4.32 -11.47
CA VAL A 60 4.86 -4.25 -12.58
C VAL A 60 6.07 -5.16 -12.35
N LYS A 61 6.47 -5.34 -11.09
CA LYS A 61 7.67 -6.09 -10.71
C LYS A 61 7.38 -7.47 -10.12
N ARG A 62 6.14 -7.97 -10.20
CA ARG A 62 5.73 -9.24 -9.59
C ARG A 62 6.37 -10.46 -10.26
N ASP A 63 6.63 -10.35 -11.56
CA ASP A 63 7.18 -11.42 -12.39
C ASP A 63 8.73 -11.42 -12.34
N ASP A 64 9.34 -10.37 -11.79
CA ASP A 64 10.79 -10.29 -11.58
C ASP A 64 11.21 -11.20 -10.41
N GLU A 65 12.05 -12.19 -10.70
CA GLU A 65 12.57 -13.11 -9.68
C GLU A 65 13.58 -12.44 -8.72
N ARG A 66 14.15 -11.30 -9.14
CA ARG A 66 15.07 -10.49 -8.36
C ARG A 66 14.81 -9.01 -8.60
N VAL A 67 14.32 -8.31 -7.58
CA VAL A 67 14.22 -6.84 -7.57
C VAL A 67 15.37 -6.22 -6.77
N PRO A 68 15.82 -5.00 -7.12
CA PRO A 68 16.81 -4.28 -6.32
C PRO A 68 16.33 -4.06 -4.89
N LYS A 69 17.19 -4.29 -3.90
CA LYS A 69 16.90 -4.02 -2.48
C LYS A 69 16.33 -2.61 -2.20
N PRO A 70 16.86 -1.53 -2.80
CA PRO A 70 16.32 -0.19 -2.57
C PRO A 70 14.85 -0.08 -2.98
N LEU A 71 14.47 -0.69 -4.11
CA LEU A 71 13.09 -0.68 -4.58
C LEU A 71 12.14 -1.42 -3.62
N PHE A 72 12.58 -2.57 -3.12
CA PHE A 72 11.85 -3.29 -2.08
C PHE A 72 11.69 -2.45 -0.80
N GLY A 73 12.76 -1.76 -0.39
CA GLY A 73 12.74 -0.81 0.72
C GLY A 73 11.77 0.35 0.51
N VAL A 74 11.70 0.91 -0.71
CA VAL A 74 10.76 1.97 -1.07
C VAL A 74 9.32 1.51 -0.91
N VAL A 75 8.96 0.31 -1.38
CA VAL A 75 7.59 -0.22 -1.22
C VAL A 75 7.24 -0.37 0.27
N GLY A 76 8.16 -0.90 1.07
CA GLY A 76 8.00 -0.99 2.52
C GLY A 76 7.82 0.38 3.18
N ALA A 77 8.66 1.36 2.82
CA ALA A 77 8.59 2.72 3.34
C ALA A 77 7.29 3.43 2.94
N LEU A 78 6.82 3.29 1.70
CA LEU A 78 5.54 3.83 1.25
C LEU A 78 4.37 3.22 2.03
N THR A 79 4.43 1.91 2.31
CA THR A 79 3.41 1.23 3.12
C THR A 79 3.39 1.77 4.55
N LEU A 80 4.56 1.95 5.16
CA LEU A 80 4.69 2.53 6.50
C LEU A 80 4.24 4.00 6.53
N ALA A 81 4.59 4.79 5.51
CA ALA A 81 4.15 6.18 5.39
C ALA A 81 2.62 6.29 5.31
N ASN A 82 1.97 5.40 4.55
CA ASN A 82 0.52 5.33 4.47
C ASN A 82 -0.12 5.09 5.85
N ILE A 83 0.45 4.18 6.66
CA ILE A 83 0.00 3.90 8.03
C ILE A 83 0.27 5.10 8.94
N PHE A 84 1.46 5.69 8.88
CA PHE A 84 1.84 6.84 9.70
C PHE A 84 0.88 8.01 9.49
N ILE A 85 0.64 8.38 8.24
CA ILE A 85 -0.34 9.42 7.86
C ILE A 85 -1.74 9.09 8.40
N ALA A 86 -2.12 7.81 8.43
CA ALA A 86 -3.41 7.40 8.99
C ALA A 86 -3.52 7.73 10.49
N VAL A 87 -2.44 7.46 11.24
CA VAL A 87 -2.39 7.52 12.70
C VAL A 87 -2.12 8.94 13.21
N THR A 88 -1.26 9.72 12.55
CA THR A 88 -0.84 11.04 13.05
C THR A 88 -1.74 12.19 12.61
N TRP A 89 -2.53 11.99 11.55
CA TRP A 89 -3.46 13.01 11.06
C TRP A 89 -4.75 12.96 11.87
N HIS A 90 -4.94 13.94 12.77
CA HIS A 90 -6.18 14.19 13.50
C HIS A 90 -7.10 15.14 12.75
#